data_AF-A0AAP0SCT1-F1
#
_entry.id   AF-A0AAP0SCT1-F1
#
_cell.length_a   1.000
_cell.length_b   1.000
_cell.length_c   1.000
_cell.angle_alpha   90.00
_cell.angle_beta   90.00
_cell.angle_gamma   90.00
#
_symmetry.space_group_name_H-M   'P 1'
#
loop_
_entity.id
_entity.type
_entity.pdbx_description
1 polymer ?
#
loop_
_entity_poly.entity_id
_entity_poly.type
_entity_poly.pdbx_seq_one_letter_code
_entity_poly.pdbx_strand_id
1 'polypeptide(L)'
;MANLKAARGRISFLKFESQNLQDSSNIQTHVVDYYKSLYTANNSVPNNGLVADIIPSLVTDNENDMLSSVPLVEDIRAAVFSMNPHSAPRLDGFGGLFYQSYWDIVGEDVVKAITMFFEKSWLLVNFISNFVVLIPKVPKADTITQYRPIALANFLFKIIPKILSHKLSSIAARIISPNQTAFTKGRKIVENFGLASEYFNLLDNKCFGGNGGIKFDVFKAFDTIEW
;
A
#
# COMPACT_ATOMS: atom_id res chain seq x y z
N MET A 1 14.51 -5.91 -5.97
CA MET A 1 13.69 -6.50 -7.05
C MET A 1 13.33 -7.93 -6.68
N ALA A 2 12.04 -8.23 -6.48
CA ALA A 2 11.60 -9.61 -6.26
C ALA A 2 11.79 -10.41 -7.56
N ASN A 3 12.44 -11.57 -7.47
CA ASN A 3 12.77 -12.40 -8.62
C ASN A 3 11.50 -13.09 -9.15
N LEU A 4 10.80 -12.44 -10.08
CA LEU A 4 9.54 -12.90 -10.70
C LEU A 4 9.63 -14.29 -11.37
N LYS A 5 10.85 -14.82 -11.61
CA LYS A 5 11.03 -16.20 -12.07
C LYS A 5 10.52 -17.24 -11.06
N ALA A 6 10.55 -16.95 -9.76
CA ALA A 6 10.04 -17.85 -8.71
C ALA A 6 8.50 -17.86 -8.61
N ALA A 7 7.81 -16.89 -9.22
CA ALA A 7 6.36 -16.75 -9.16
C ALA A 7 5.60 -17.59 -10.21
N ARG A 8 6.29 -18.47 -10.95
CA ARG A 8 5.69 -19.35 -11.97
C ARG A 8 5.33 -20.75 -11.47
N GLY A 9 5.62 -21.07 -10.20
CA GLY A 9 5.30 -22.37 -9.62
C GLY A 9 3.86 -22.44 -9.14
N ARG A 10 3.14 -23.51 -9.51
CA ARG A 10 1.85 -23.85 -8.89
C ARG A 10 2.12 -24.31 -7.45
N ILE A 11 1.42 -23.72 -6.48
CA ILE A 11 1.43 -24.23 -5.11
C ILE A 11 0.62 -25.54 -5.11
N SER A 12 1.31 -26.67 -4.99
CA SER A 12 0.69 -28.00 -4.92
C SER A 12 0.59 -28.51 -3.48
N PHE A 13 1.10 -27.76 -2.51
CA PHE A 13 1.20 -28.18 -1.13
C PHE A 13 1.23 -26.98 -0.18
N LEU A 14 0.38 -27.01 0.85
CA LEU A 14 0.46 -26.14 2.02
C LEU A 14 0.18 -26.96 3.28
N LYS A 15 0.98 -26.76 4.32
CA LYS A 15 0.70 -27.20 5.69
C LYS A 15 -0.21 -26.19 6.35
N PHE A 16 -1.29 -26.67 6.92
CA PHE A 16 -2.19 -25.91 7.77
C PHE A 16 -2.44 -26.70 9.04
N GLU A 17 -1.96 -26.19 10.17
CA GLU A 17 -1.98 -26.89 11.47
C GLU A 17 -1.41 -28.32 11.37
N SER A 18 -2.22 -29.34 11.66
CA SER A 18 -1.86 -30.76 11.55
C SER A 18 -2.24 -31.38 10.19
N GLN A 19 -2.78 -30.59 9.27
CA GLN A 19 -3.26 -31.04 7.97
C GLN A 19 -2.34 -30.62 6.82
N ASN A 20 -2.25 -31.49 5.82
CA ASN A 20 -1.52 -31.25 4.58
C ASN A 20 -2.52 -31.01 3.45
N LEU A 21 -2.62 -29.77 2.99
CA LEU A 21 -3.46 -29.38 1.86
C LEU A 21 -2.69 -29.65 0.56
N GLN A 22 -3.18 -30.57 -0.24
CA GLN A 22 -2.63 -30.89 -1.57
C GLN A 22 -3.60 -30.59 -2.71
N ASP A 23 -4.91 -30.56 -2.40
CA ASP A 23 -5.93 -30.20 -3.37
C ASP A 23 -5.93 -28.68 -3.65
N SER A 24 -6.04 -28.34 -4.93
CA SER A 24 -5.95 -26.96 -5.41
C SER A 24 -7.11 -26.09 -4.92
N SER A 25 -8.31 -26.65 -4.78
CA SER A 25 -9.48 -25.93 -4.29
C SER A 25 -9.32 -25.65 -2.79
N ASN A 26 -8.91 -26.66 -2.02
CA ASN A 26 -8.65 -26.51 -0.59
C ASN A 26 -7.54 -25.50 -0.30
N ILE A 27 -6.46 -25.52 -1.08
CA ILE A 27 -5.39 -24.51 -1.00
C ILE A 27 -5.94 -23.11 -1.28
N GLN A 28 -6.75 -22.94 -2.34
CA GLN A 28 -7.31 -21.64 -2.70
C GLN A 28 -8.26 -21.11 -1.62
N THR A 29 -9.17 -21.95 -1.13
CA THR A 29 -10.10 -21.60 -0.04
C THR A 29 -9.34 -21.21 1.23
N HIS A 30 -8.36 -22.02 1.64
CA HIS A 30 -7.53 -21.71 2.80
C HIS A 30 -6.81 -20.37 2.66
N VAL A 31 -6.24 -20.08 1.49
CA VAL A 31 -5.57 -18.80 1.23
C VAL A 31 -6.55 -17.63 1.32
N VAL A 32 -7.72 -17.75 0.71
CA VAL A 32 -8.75 -16.71 0.74
C VAL A 32 -9.23 -16.47 2.17
N ASP A 33 -9.52 -17.52 2.93
CA ASP A 33 -10.02 -17.41 4.30
C ASP A 33 -8.96 -16.86 5.26
N TYR A 34 -7.69 -17.24 5.07
CA TYR A 34 -6.59 -16.68 5.83
C TYR A 34 -6.47 -15.17 5.63
N TYR A 35 -6.48 -14.68 4.38
CA TYR A 35 -6.36 -13.25 4.13
C TYR A 35 -7.65 -12.48 4.45
N LYS A 36 -8.82 -13.09 4.27
CA LYS A 36 -10.08 -12.49 4.75
C LYS A 36 -10.05 -12.29 6.26
N SER A 37 -9.66 -13.31 7.03
CA SER A 37 -9.56 -13.18 8.49
C SER A 37 -8.48 -12.19 8.90
N LEU A 38 -7.35 -12.14 8.19
CA LEU A 38 -6.28 -11.17 8.44
C LEU A 38 -6.73 -9.71 8.19
N TYR A 39 -7.52 -9.47 7.15
CA TYR A 39 -7.97 -8.12 6.75
C TYR A 39 -9.35 -7.74 7.29
N THR A 40 -10.02 -8.61 8.03
CA THR A 40 -11.30 -8.31 8.68
C THR A 40 -11.03 -7.99 10.14
N ALA A 41 -11.33 -6.77 10.56
CA ALA A 41 -11.10 -6.32 11.93
C ALA A 41 -11.96 -7.11 12.94
N ASN A 42 -11.36 -7.40 14.10
CA ASN A 42 -12.10 -7.69 15.32
C ASN A 42 -12.10 -6.41 16.15
N ASN A 43 -13.11 -5.54 15.95
CA ASN A 43 -13.29 -4.23 16.62
C ASN A 43 -13.30 -4.32 18.16
N SER A 44 -12.13 -4.53 18.75
CA SER A 44 -11.97 -4.88 20.17
C SER A 44 -11.18 -3.82 20.94
N VAL A 45 -10.56 -2.85 20.24
CA VAL A 45 -9.90 -1.71 20.87
C VAL A 45 -10.85 -0.51 20.85
N PRO A 46 -11.44 -0.13 22.00
CA PRO A 46 -12.23 1.09 22.08
C PRO A 46 -11.34 2.31 21.83
N ASN A 47 -11.86 3.29 21.06
CA ASN A 47 -11.19 4.57 20.86
C ASN A 47 -11.02 5.25 22.22
N ASN A 48 -9.78 5.39 22.67
CA ASN A 48 -9.42 5.95 23.98
C ASN A 48 -9.06 7.44 23.91
N GLY A 49 -9.27 8.11 22.77
CA GLY A 49 -9.02 9.54 22.59
C GLY A 49 -7.54 9.94 22.42
N LEU A 50 -6.59 9.06 22.75
CA LEU A 50 -5.15 9.38 22.74
C LEU A 50 -4.66 9.92 21.40
N VAL A 51 -5.19 9.41 20.29
CA VAL A 51 -4.80 9.87 18.95
C VAL A 51 -5.17 11.34 18.75
N ALA A 52 -6.35 11.76 19.20
CA ALA A 52 -6.80 13.15 19.08
C ALA A 52 -6.02 14.10 20.00
N ASP A 53 -5.57 13.59 21.15
CA ASP A 53 -4.79 14.39 22.11
C ASP A 53 -3.31 14.54 21.71
N ILE A 54 -2.74 13.52 21.04
CA ILE A 54 -1.31 13.46 20.71
C ILE A 54 -1.03 13.97 19.30
N ILE A 55 -1.91 13.68 18.34
CA ILE A 55 -1.68 14.04 16.92
C ILE A 55 -2.30 15.42 16.66
N PRO A 56 -1.50 16.44 16.35
CA PRO A 56 -2.03 17.77 16.07
C PRO A 56 -2.84 17.78 14.77
N SER A 57 -3.93 18.55 14.76
CA SER A 57 -4.64 18.85 13.51
C SER A 57 -3.81 19.84 12.69
N LEU A 58 -3.18 19.34 11.63
CA LEU A 58 -2.33 20.13 10.75
C LEU A 58 -3.01 20.48 9.43
N VAL A 59 -4.10 19.82 9.05
CA VAL A 59 -4.77 20.07 7.76
C VAL A 59 -5.77 21.20 7.93
N THR A 60 -5.64 22.25 7.11
CA THR A 60 -6.59 23.38 7.09
C THR A 60 -7.84 23.03 6.29
N ASP A 61 -8.94 23.75 6.51
CA ASP A 61 -10.21 23.53 5.79
C ASP A 61 -10.02 23.65 4.26
N ASN A 62 -9.29 24.67 3.81
CA ASN A 62 -8.98 24.86 2.38
C ASN A 62 -8.17 23.69 1.79
N GLU A 63 -7.23 23.13 2.54
CA GLU A 63 -6.48 21.95 2.10
C GLU A 63 -7.38 20.72 2.07
N ASN A 64 -8.25 20.55 3.07
CA ASN A 64 -9.21 19.46 3.12
C ASN A 64 -10.18 19.50 1.92
N ASP A 65 -10.67 20.68 1.55
CA ASP A 65 -11.50 20.91 0.37
C ASP A 65 -10.75 20.56 -0.93
N MET A 66 -9.48 20.97 -1.03
CA MET A 66 -8.63 20.65 -2.18
C MET A 66 -8.33 19.14 -2.30
N LEU A 67 -8.04 18.48 -1.18
CA LEU A 67 -7.79 17.04 -1.14
C LEU A 67 -9.04 16.25 -1.55
N SER A 68 -10.22 16.72 -1.13
CA SER A 68 -11.51 16.07 -1.35
C SER A 68 -12.17 16.43 -2.68
N SER A 69 -11.65 17.43 -3.40
CA SER A 69 -12.25 17.87 -4.66
C SER A 69 -12.22 16.80 -5.76
N VAL A 70 -13.13 16.92 -6.72
CA VAL A 70 -13.11 16.09 -7.93
C VAL A 70 -11.91 16.50 -8.79
N PRO A 71 -11.08 15.55 -9.28
CA PRO A 71 -9.93 15.87 -10.13
C PRO A 71 -10.37 16.37 -11.51
N LEU A 72 -9.56 17.25 -12.10
CA LEU A 72 -9.78 17.70 -13.47
C LEU A 72 -9.42 16.61 -14.50
N VAL A 73 -9.91 16.74 -15.73
CA VAL A 73 -9.62 15.80 -16.82
C VAL A 73 -8.11 15.70 -17.07
N GLU A 74 -7.43 16.84 -16.99
CA GLU A 74 -5.99 16.98 -17.18
C GLU A 74 -5.23 16.26 -16.05
N ASP A 75 -5.71 16.34 -14.81
CA ASP A 75 -5.11 15.65 -13.66
C ASP A 75 -5.23 14.13 -13.79
N ILE A 76 -6.39 13.64 -14.24
CA ILE A 76 -6.64 12.22 -14.48
C ILE A 76 -5.69 11.71 -15.59
N ARG A 77 -5.59 12.45 -16.70
CA ARG A 77 -4.67 12.12 -17.79
C ARG A 77 -3.23 12.12 -17.30
N ALA A 78 -2.80 13.17 -16.60
CA ALA A 78 -1.45 13.26 -16.06
C ALA A 78 -1.14 12.10 -15.11
N ALA A 79 -2.10 11.69 -14.27
CA ALA A 79 -1.97 10.53 -13.39
C ALA A 79 -1.68 9.26 -14.21
N VAL A 80 -2.48 8.96 -15.24
CA VAL A 80 -2.30 7.78 -16.12
C VAL A 80 -0.93 7.78 -16.80
N PHE A 81 -0.51 8.91 -17.36
CA PHE A 81 0.76 9.00 -18.10
C PHE A 81 2.00 9.04 -17.19
N SER A 82 1.84 9.36 -15.90
CA SER A 82 2.91 9.29 -14.91
C SER A 82 3.13 7.89 -14.32
N MET A 83 2.21 6.95 -14.58
CA MET A 83 2.30 5.57 -14.10
C MET A 83 3.22 4.73 -15.00
N ASN A 84 3.83 3.69 -14.42
CA ASN A 84 4.72 2.80 -15.17
C ASN A 84 3.94 2.00 -16.25
N PRO A 85 4.23 2.20 -17.55
CA PRO A 85 3.53 1.52 -18.63
C PRO A 85 3.71 0.00 -18.62
N HIS A 86 4.85 -0.47 -18.12
CA HIS A 86 5.21 -1.90 -18.07
C HIS A 86 4.89 -2.56 -16.73
N SER A 87 4.07 -1.91 -15.89
CA SER A 87 3.56 -2.55 -14.68
C SER A 87 2.74 -3.80 -15.04
N ALA A 88 2.82 -4.82 -14.19
CA ALA A 88 2.11 -6.08 -14.44
C ALA A 88 0.59 -5.83 -14.51
N PRO A 89 -0.07 -6.19 -15.63
CA PRO A 89 -1.52 -6.10 -15.72
C PRO A 89 -2.16 -7.13 -14.79
N ARG A 90 -3.46 -6.97 -14.55
CA ARG A 90 -4.27 -8.02 -13.95
C ARG A 90 -4.52 -9.12 -15.01
N LEU A 91 -5.29 -10.15 -14.64
CA LEU A 91 -5.79 -11.18 -15.56
C LEU A 91 -6.61 -10.63 -16.73
N ASP A 92 -7.06 -9.37 -16.67
CA ASP A 92 -7.72 -8.68 -17.79
C ASP A 92 -6.76 -8.30 -18.92
N GLY A 93 -5.44 -8.32 -18.68
CA GLY A 93 -4.41 -7.99 -19.66
C GLY A 93 -4.21 -6.50 -19.93
N PHE A 94 -5.00 -5.61 -19.31
CA PHE A 94 -4.94 -4.17 -19.59
C PHE A 94 -4.02 -3.45 -18.59
N GLY A 95 -2.75 -3.29 -19.00
CA GLY A 95 -1.73 -2.57 -18.24
C GLY A 95 -1.61 -1.10 -18.62
N GLY A 96 -0.68 -0.37 -18.01
CA GLY A 96 -0.51 1.07 -18.24
C GLY A 96 -0.22 1.43 -19.71
N LEU A 97 0.54 0.59 -20.41
CA LEU A 97 0.83 0.78 -21.83
C LEU A 97 -0.44 0.83 -22.70
N PHE A 98 -1.46 0.02 -22.37
CA PHE A 98 -2.73 0.02 -23.11
C PHE A 98 -3.44 1.37 -22.96
N TYR A 99 -3.64 1.84 -21.73
CA TYR A 99 -4.32 3.11 -21.47
C TYR A 99 -3.57 4.32 -22.03
N GLN A 100 -2.23 4.29 -22.02
CA GLN A 100 -1.42 5.37 -22.58
C GLN A 100 -1.43 5.36 -24.11
N SER A 101 -1.39 4.18 -24.74
CA SER A 101 -1.32 4.06 -26.21
C SER A 101 -2.67 4.29 -26.89
N TYR A 102 -3.77 3.88 -26.24
CA TYR A 102 -5.13 3.99 -26.78
C TYR A 102 -5.96 5.05 -26.05
N TRP A 103 -5.30 6.06 -25.47
CA TRP A 103 -5.97 7.13 -24.71
C TRP A 103 -7.06 7.84 -25.52
N ASP A 104 -6.83 8.04 -26.82
CA ASP A 104 -7.80 8.70 -27.70
C ASP A 104 -9.08 7.87 -27.92
N ILE A 105 -9.05 6.57 -27.58
CA ILE A 105 -10.19 5.66 -27.66
C ILE A 105 -10.85 5.48 -26.30
N VAL A 106 -10.07 5.20 -25.24
CA VAL A 106 -10.60 4.81 -23.92
C VAL A 106 -10.58 5.93 -22.87
N GLY A 107 -9.93 7.07 -23.18
CA GLY A 107 -9.67 8.13 -22.23
C GLY A 107 -10.94 8.79 -21.69
N GLU A 108 -11.95 8.96 -22.53
CA GLU A 108 -13.24 9.54 -22.11
C GLU A 108 -13.94 8.66 -21.07
N ASP A 109 -13.94 7.33 -21.28
CA ASP A 109 -14.54 6.39 -20.34
C ASP A 109 -13.75 6.30 -19.03
N VAL A 110 -12.41 6.37 -19.11
CA VAL A 110 -11.55 6.43 -17.93
C VAL A 110 -11.88 7.67 -17.10
N VAL A 111 -11.97 8.84 -17.74
CA VAL A 111 -12.30 10.10 -17.06
C VAL A 111 -13.66 10.01 -16.38
N LYS A 112 -14.71 9.55 -17.09
CA LYS A 112 -16.04 9.36 -16.52
C LYS A 112 -16.03 8.43 -15.31
N ALA A 113 -15.35 7.28 -15.41
CA ALA A 113 -15.27 6.32 -14.32
C ALA A 113 -14.58 6.89 -13.07
N ILE A 114 -13.49 7.63 -13.25
CA ILE A 114 -12.74 8.24 -12.15
C ILE A 114 -13.55 9.40 -11.53
N THR A 115 -14.11 10.29 -12.33
CA THR A 115 -14.98 11.38 -11.85
C THR A 115 -16.16 10.84 -11.05
N MET A 116 -16.85 9.81 -11.56
CA MET A 116 -17.97 9.18 -10.85
C MET A 116 -17.56 8.60 -9.49
N PHE A 117 -16.36 8.04 -9.36
CA PHE A 117 -15.85 7.60 -8.08
C PHE A 117 -15.69 8.77 -7.09
N PHE A 118 -15.08 9.88 -7.50
CA PHE A 118 -14.89 11.03 -6.62
C PHE A 118 -16.20 11.74 -6.24
N GLU A 119 -17.22 11.69 -7.10
CA GLU A 119 -18.53 12.30 -6.82
C GLU A 119 -19.48 11.41 -6.02
N LYS A 120 -19.47 10.09 -6.28
CA LYS A 120 -20.49 9.15 -5.77
C LYS A 120 -19.92 8.04 -4.90
N SER A 121 -18.59 7.99 -4.72
CA SER A 121 -17.89 6.92 -4.00
C SER A 121 -18.22 5.52 -4.54
N TRP A 122 -18.44 5.42 -5.85
CA TRP A 122 -18.88 4.18 -6.50
C TRP A 122 -17.94 3.73 -7.62
N LEU A 123 -17.68 2.43 -7.68
CA LEU A 123 -16.97 1.74 -8.76
C LEU A 123 -17.59 0.38 -9.01
N LEU A 124 -17.41 -0.14 -10.22
CA LEU A 124 -17.76 -1.52 -10.53
C LEU A 124 -16.94 -2.49 -9.67
N VAL A 125 -17.61 -3.53 -9.15
CA VAL A 125 -17.00 -4.59 -8.32
C VAL A 125 -15.80 -5.24 -9.01
N ASN A 126 -15.88 -5.37 -10.34
CA ASN A 126 -14.78 -5.92 -11.14
C ASN A 126 -13.53 -5.04 -11.11
N PHE A 127 -13.63 -3.72 -10.95
CA PHE A 127 -12.46 -2.83 -10.88
C PHE A 127 -11.79 -2.85 -9.50
N ILE A 128 -12.57 -2.99 -8.43
CA ILE A 128 -12.06 -3.03 -7.05
C ILE A 128 -11.55 -4.42 -6.63
N SER A 129 -11.89 -5.47 -7.38
CA SER A 129 -11.38 -6.81 -7.09
C SER A 129 -9.89 -6.94 -7.40
N ASN A 130 -9.15 -7.62 -6.52
CA ASN A 130 -7.72 -7.82 -6.66
C ASN A 130 -7.42 -9.28 -6.98
N PHE A 131 -6.44 -9.52 -7.85
CA PHE A 131 -5.91 -10.87 -8.06
C PHE A 131 -4.69 -11.08 -7.16
N VAL A 132 -4.75 -12.03 -6.23
CA VAL A 132 -3.66 -12.27 -5.27
C VAL A 132 -2.71 -13.31 -5.81
N VAL A 133 -1.42 -12.94 -5.91
CA VAL A 133 -0.30 -13.84 -6.24
C VAL A 133 0.54 -14.05 -5.00
N LEU A 134 0.90 -15.30 -4.70
CA LEU A 134 1.75 -15.65 -3.57
C LEU A 134 3.20 -15.84 -4.03
N ILE A 135 4.13 -15.06 -3.48
CA ILE A 135 5.57 -15.20 -3.74
C ILE A 135 6.26 -15.81 -2.51
N PRO A 136 6.98 -16.93 -2.64
CA PRO A 136 7.68 -17.54 -1.51
C PRO A 136 8.78 -16.61 -0.97
N LYS A 137 8.86 -16.47 0.37
CA LYS A 137 9.92 -15.75 1.10
C LYS A 137 11.17 -16.60 1.25
N VAL A 138 11.01 -17.92 1.32
CA VAL A 138 12.06 -18.89 1.59
C VAL A 138 11.99 -20.05 0.57
N PRO A 139 13.11 -20.74 0.30
CA PRO A 139 13.08 -21.97 -0.47
C PRO A 139 12.18 -23.03 0.20
N LYS A 140 11.44 -23.81 -0.61
CA LYS A 140 10.54 -24.88 -0.15
C LYS A 140 9.48 -24.38 0.86
N ALA A 141 8.91 -23.20 0.60
CA ALA A 141 7.86 -22.65 1.45
C ALA A 141 6.65 -23.59 1.53
N ASP A 142 6.30 -24.00 2.74
CA ASP A 142 5.24 -24.98 3.01
C ASP A 142 4.11 -24.43 3.87
N THR A 143 4.20 -23.22 4.39
CA THR A 143 3.14 -22.57 5.18
C THR A 143 2.77 -21.21 4.60
N ILE A 144 1.50 -20.78 4.74
CA ILE A 144 1.01 -19.53 4.15
C ILE A 144 1.78 -18.28 4.62
N THR A 145 2.27 -18.27 5.86
CA THR A 145 3.05 -17.17 6.44
C THR A 145 4.42 -16.98 5.78
N GLN A 146 4.95 -18.04 5.16
CA GLN A 146 6.19 -18.03 4.36
C GLN A 146 5.98 -17.48 2.95
N TYR A 147 4.75 -17.13 2.56
CA TYR A 147 4.47 -16.43 1.31
C TYR A 147 4.26 -14.93 1.56
N ARG A 148 4.60 -14.12 0.55
CA ARG A 148 4.22 -12.71 0.44
C ARG A 148 3.02 -12.62 -0.50
N PRO A 149 1.88 -12.08 -0.06
CA PRO A 149 0.80 -11.77 -0.97
C PRO A 149 1.18 -10.55 -1.81
N ILE A 150 0.89 -10.62 -3.09
CA ILE A 150 0.95 -9.49 -4.02
C ILE A 150 -0.43 -9.35 -4.63
N ALA A 151 -1.12 -8.27 -4.30
CA ALA A 151 -2.39 -7.91 -4.92
C ALA A 151 -2.14 -7.21 -6.26
N LEU A 152 -2.54 -7.85 -7.35
CA LEU A 152 -2.59 -7.26 -8.68
C LEU A 152 -3.97 -6.60 -8.88
N ALA A 153 -4.02 -5.30 -8.61
CA ALA A 153 -5.20 -4.47 -8.83
C ALA A 153 -5.38 -4.11 -10.32
N ASN A 154 -6.63 -3.86 -10.72
CA ASN A 154 -6.95 -3.32 -12.03
C ASN A 154 -6.30 -1.93 -12.21
N PHE A 155 -5.87 -1.60 -13.43
CA PHE A 155 -5.19 -0.34 -13.70
C PHE A 155 -6.07 0.89 -13.41
N LEU A 156 -7.37 0.86 -13.76
CA LEU A 156 -8.30 1.95 -13.45
C LEU A 156 -8.36 2.22 -11.95
N PHE A 157 -8.45 1.16 -11.14
CA PHE A 157 -8.46 1.31 -9.69
C PHE A 157 -7.18 1.97 -9.17
N LYS A 158 -6.01 1.69 -9.78
CA LYS A 158 -4.73 2.29 -9.40
C LYS A 158 -4.62 3.79 -9.72
N ILE A 159 -5.44 4.32 -10.63
CA ILE A 159 -5.46 5.76 -10.96
C ILE A 159 -5.94 6.57 -9.76
N ILE A 160 -6.92 6.07 -9.02
CA ILE A 160 -7.50 6.74 -7.84
C ILE A 160 -6.46 7.02 -6.75
N PRO A 161 -5.77 6.01 -6.16
CA PRO A 161 -4.75 6.25 -5.15
C PRO A 161 -3.57 7.03 -5.73
N LYS A 162 -3.33 6.98 -7.05
CA LYS A 162 -2.32 7.83 -7.70
C LYS A 162 -2.70 9.31 -7.66
N ILE A 163 -3.95 9.66 -7.96
CA ILE A 163 -4.47 11.03 -7.86
C ILE A 163 -4.44 11.48 -6.39
N LEU A 164 -4.95 10.66 -5.47
CA LEU A 164 -4.94 10.96 -4.03
C LEU A 164 -3.52 11.19 -3.51
N SER A 165 -2.57 10.34 -3.90
CA SER A 165 -1.16 10.50 -3.53
C SER A 165 -0.57 11.80 -4.08
N HIS A 166 -0.92 12.19 -5.31
CA HIS A 166 -0.48 13.45 -5.89
C HIS A 166 -1.01 14.65 -5.10
N LYS A 167 -2.30 14.67 -4.79
CA LYS A 167 -2.92 15.72 -3.96
C LYS A 167 -2.28 15.79 -2.57
N LEU A 168 -2.15 14.66 -1.88
CA LEU A 168 -1.55 14.58 -0.55
C LEU A 168 -0.09 15.04 -0.55
N SER A 169 0.65 14.78 -1.64
CA SER A 169 2.07 15.18 -1.74
C SER A 169 2.29 16.68 -1.67
N SER A 170 1.29 17.51 -2.00
CA SER A 170 1.37 18.97 -1.92
C SER A 170 1.47 19.49 -0.49
N ILE A 171 0.89 18.78 0.48
CA ILE A 171 0.91 19.15 1.90
C ILE A 171 1.78 18.23 2.76
N ALA A 172 2.19 17.07 2.23
CA ALA A 172 2.92 16.02 2.95
C ALA A 172 4.15 16.56 3.69
N ALA A 173 4.93 17.46 3.08
CA ALA A 173 6.13 18.02 3.72
C ALA A 173 5.83 18.79 5.01
N ARG A 174 4.64 19.37 5.12
CA ARG A 174 4.18 20.17 6.26
C ARG A 174 3.55 19.31 7.35
N ILE A 175 2.81 18.28 6.97
CA ILE A 175 2.08 17.42 7.91
C ILE A 175 2.89 16.21 8.41
N ILE A 176 4.01 15.88 7.75
CA ILE A 176 4.90 14.79 8.12
C ILE A 176 6.15 15.33 8.82
N SER A 177 6.45 14.78 9.99
CA SER A 177 7.67 15.08 10.77
C SER A 177 8.93 15.10 9.90
N PRO A 178 9.84 16.07 10.07
CA PRO A 178 11.10 16.14 9.30
C PRO A 178 11.94 14.86 9.43
N ASN A 179 11.81 14.13 10.54
CA ASN A 179 12.56 12.89 10.82
C ASN A 179 12.00 11.65 10.07
N GLN A 180 10.83 11.76 9.44
CA GLN A 180 10.28 10.70 8.60
C GLN A 180 10.76 10.87 7.15
N THR A 181 11.80 10.12 6.78
CA THR A 181 12.43 10.19 5.45
C THR A 181 11.85 9.17 4.46
N ALA A 182 11.32 8.04 4.93
CA ALA A 182 10.76 7.02 4.07
C ALA A 182 9.49 7.53 3.35
N PHE A 183 9.39 7.24 2.06
CA PHE A 183 8.23 7.55 1.20
C PHE A 183 7.89 9.05 1.05
N THR A 184 8.75 9.97 1.49
CA THR A 184 8.57 11.42 1.32
C THR A 184 9.46 11.93 0.19
N LYS A 185 8.86 12.62 -0.79
CA LYS A 185 9.60 13.19 -1.92
C LYS A 185 10.68 14.15 -1.43
N GLY A 186 11.90 14.00 -1.94
CA GLY A 186 13.03 14.87 -1.63
C GLY A 186 13.81 14.50 -0.36
N ARG A 187 13.31 13.55 0.46
CA ARG A 187 14.03 13.06 1.64
C ARG A 187 14.77 11.75 1.33
N LYS A 188 15.95 11.55 1.89
CA LYS A 188 16.78 10.37 1.64
C LYS A 188 17.01 9.59 2.92
N ILE A 189 16.97 8.26 2.83
CA ILE A 189 17.23 7.37 3.98
C ILE A 189 18.61 7.60 4.63
N VAL A 190 19.57 8.11 3.85
CA VAL A 190 20.92 8.44 4.33
C VAL A 190 20.90 9.52 5.42
N GLU A 191 19.95 10.47 5.37
CA GLU A 191 19.80 11.52 6.39
C GLU A 191 19.46 10.91 7.76
N ASN A 192 18.55 9.93 7.78
CA ASN A 192 18.21 9.21 9.01
C ASN A 192 19.35 8.33 9.52
N PHE A 193 20.16 7.77 8.63
CA PHE A 193 21.35 7.02 9.04
C PHE A 193 22.37 7.93 9.74
N GLY A 194 22.61 9.12 9.19
CA GLY A 194 23.48 10.13 9.81
C GLY A 194 22.98 10.54 11.20
N LEU A 195 21.71 10.91 11.31
CA LEU A 195 21.08 11.26 12.58
C LEU A 195 21.16 10.11 13.59
N ALA A 196 20.84 8.88 13.18
CA ALA A 196 20.96 7.71 14.06
C ALA A 196 22.40 7.51 14.55
N SER A 197 23.39 7.62 13.66
CA SER A 197 24.81 7.51 14.03
C SER A 197 25.24 8.58 15.03
N GLU A 198 24.76 9.82 14.87
CA GLU A 198 25.01 10.89 15.82
C GLU A 198 24.42 10.57 17.20
N TYR A 199 23.15 10.13 17.25
CA TYR A 199 22.52 9.69 18.50
C TYR A 199 23.28 8.53 19.16
N PHE A 200 23.76 7.55 18.38
CA PHE A 200 24.57 6.45 18.91
C PHE A 200 25.89 6.93 19.53
N ASN A 201 26.57 7.89 18.89
CA ASN A 201 27.80 8.47 19.45
C ASN A 201 27.55 9.25 20.74
N LEU A 202 26.38 9.85 20.90
CA LEU A 202 25.99 10.56 22.12
C LEU A 202 25.65 9.63 23.29
N LEU A 203 25.43 8.32 23.06
CA LEU A 203 25.09 7.38 24.13
C LEU A 203 26.19 7.23 25.18
N ASP A 204 27.46 7.42 24.79
CA ASP A 204 28.60 7.32 25.71
C ASP A 204 28.79 8.58 26.57
N ASN A 205 28.08 9.67 26.26
CA ASN A 205 28.19 10.91 27.03
C ASN A 205 27.53 10.79 28.40
N LYS A 206 28.22 11.23 29.44
CA LYS A 206 27.66 11.25 30.80
C LYS A 206 26.45 12.17 30.87
N CYS A 207 25.29 11.62 31.22
CA CYS A 207 24.07 12.37 31.49
C CYS A 207 23.44 11.88 32.80
N PHE A 208 22.60 12.72 33.40
CA PHE A 208 21.83 12.33 34.59
C PHE A 208 20.79 11.28 34.20
N GLY A 209 20.84 10.09 34.80
CA GLY A 209 19.94 8.98 34.51
C GLY A 209 20.43 7.97 33.44
N GLY A 210 21.53 8.27 32.75
CA GLY A 210 22.09 7.40 31.70
C GLY A 210 21.38 7.53 30.34
N ASN A 211 22.04 7.06 29.27
CA ASN A 211 21.46 7.05 27.92
C ASN A 211 20.96 5.65 27.55
N GLY A 212 19.90 5.59 26.75
CA GLY A 212 19.34 4.35 26.23
C GLY A 212 18.66 4.57 24.87
N GLY A 213 18.72 3.55 24.02
CA GLY A 213 18.06 3.52 22.71
C GLY A 213 16.89 2.54 22.71
N ILE A 214 15.76 2.95 22.15
CA ILE A 214 14.58 2.09 21.98
C ILE A 214 14.31 1.89 20.49
N LYS A 215 14.18 0.64 20.06
CA LYS A 215 13.81 0.28 18.70
C LYS A 215 12.43 -0.37 18.71
N PHE A 216 11.48 0.25 18.01
CA PHE A 216 10.18 -0.34 17.71
C PHE A 216 10.21 -1.00 16.33
N ASP A 217 9.63 -2.19 16.23
CA ASP A 217 9.41 -2.87 14.95
C ASP A 217 7.94 -3.31 14.89
N VAL A 218 7.25 -2.96 13.80
CA VAL A 218 5.84 -3.26 13.60
C VAL A 218 5.73 -4.50 12.73
N PHE A 219 5.23 -5.58 13.31
CA PHE A 219 5.04 -6.83 12.58
C PHE A 219 3.96 -6.65 11.50
N LYS A 220 4.32 -6.90 10.23
CA LYS A 220 3.42 -6.82 9.08
C LYS A 220 2.59 -5.52 9.03
N ALA A 221 3.26 -4.36 9.10
CA ALA A 221 2.62 -3.06 9.20
C ALA A 221 1.45 -2.78 8.21
N PHE A 222 1.42 -3.36 7.01
CA PHE A 222 0.28 -3.20 6.08
C PHE A 222 -0.87 -4.19 6.31
N ASP A 223 -0.58 -5.34 6.92
CA ASP A 223 -1.59 -6.36 7.24
C ASP A 223 -2.21 -6.15 8.63
N THR A 224 -1.62 -5.29 9.47
CA THR A 224 -2.06 -5.03 10.86
C THR A 224 -2.68 -3.65 11.05
N ILE A 225 -3.00 -2.93 9.96
CA ILE A 225 -3.74 -1.67 10.05
C ILE A 225 -5.23 -2.01 10.20
N GLU A 226 -5.83 -1.50 11.26
CA GLU A 226 -7.28 -1.44 11.43
C GLU A 226 -7.78 -0.10 10.86
N TRP A 227 -8.84 -0.15 10.04
CA TRP A 227 -9.43 0.98 9.32
C TRP A 227 -10.78 1.39 9.92
#